data_AF-A0A7S2UDP1-F1
#
_entry.id   AF-A0A7S2UDP1-F1
#
_cell.length_a   1.000
_cell.length_b   1.000
_cell.length_c   1.000
_cell.angle_alpha   90.00
_cell.angle_beta   90.00
_cell.angle_gamma   90.00
#
_symmetry.space_group_name_H-M   'P 1'
#
loop_
_entity.id
_entity.type
_entity.pdbx_description
1 polymer ?
#
loop_
_entity_poly.entity_id
_entity_poly.type
_entity_poly.pdbx_seq_one_letter_code
_entity_poly.pdbx_strand_id
1 'polypeptide(L)'
;GCDDLCHGFQHWPWTDFARCQWTDDFPLSTELSTARIPMGLVEHFATCNEGPIQEVSDYFRPSHVNPSSVDDTDNNETDDTDDWVTMIRNNHTGLITFSHFLPNRQTLPDWKDLDSETFLRKEWLDHGAPEISAKFAKVAGSKLIDEQIRTILPSTLSSSSSSDSQQQQQQQHVHVFGHSHRPKDFVYKGIRYVHNPLGKPREREMSMVSPNVTFQLLWDCDNSGHVPSEEQVIRYWEEKGGGRKALIQNAWLHRTARRKRAKRRKARLDYQISQESKVD
;
A
#
# COMPACT_ATOMS: atom_id res chain seq x y z
N GLY A 1 -23.71 9.36 12.45
CA GLY A 1 -23.42 9.19 11.02
C GLY A 1 -21.93 9.22 10.84
N CYS A 2 -21.41 8.78 9.70
CA CYS A 2 -19.96 8.86 9.42
C CYS A 2 -19.55 10.22 8.81
N ASP A 3 -20.41 11.24 8.89
CA ASP A 3 -20.15 12.59 8.37
C ASP A 3 -18.96 13.25 9.07
N ASP A 4 -18.78 12.92 10.35
CA ASP A 4 -17.69 13.36 11.22
C ASP A 4 -16.34 12.72 10.82
N LEU A 5 -16.35 11.63 10.03
CA LEU A 5 -15.17 10.85 9.68
C LEU A 5 -14.49 11.33 8.40
N CYS A 6 -15.14 12.24 7.65
CA CYS A 6 -14.58 12.83 6.43
C CYS A 6 -14.52 14.36 6.44
N HIS A 7 -15.03 15.00 7.49
CA HIS A 7 -14.99 16.45 7.61
C HIS A 7 -13.58 16.92 7.99
N GLY A 8 -12.96 17.74 7.15
CA GLY A 8 -11.60 18.23 7.37
C GLY A 8 -10.50 17.25 6.96
N PHE A 9 -10.71 16.41 5.95
CA PHE A 9 -9.65 15.57 5.36
C PHE A 9 -8.35 16.35 5.04
N GLN A 10 -8.45 17.63 4.69
CA GLN A 10 -7.30 18.50 4.48
C GLN A 10 -6.58 18.96 5.77
N HIS A 11 -7.15 18.68 6.95
CA HIS A 11 -6.67 19.11 8.28
C HIS A 11 -6.39 17.96 9.24
N TRP A 12 -6.75 16.72 8.90
CA TRP A 12 -6.45 15.57 9.73
C TRP A 12 -5.00 15.14 9.43
N PRO A 13 -4.10 15.03 10.43
CA PRO A 13 -2.86 14.31 10.25
C PRO A 13 -3.24 12.84 10.06
N TRP A 14 -3.22 12.41 8.80
CA TRP A 14 -3.72 11.14 8.34
C TRP A 14 -2.93 10.00 8.96
N THR A 15 -3.49 9.14 9.85
CA THR A 15 -3.03 7.75 10.14
C THR A 15 -3.76 6.98 11.26
N ASP A 16 -3.79 5.63 11.18
CA ASP A 16 -4.19 4.70 12.26
C ASP A 16 -3.03 4.50 13.25
N PHE A 17 -2.82 5.48 14.11
CA PHE A 17 -1.68 5.54 15.02
C PHE A 17 -2.01 5.19 16.46
N ALA A 18 -3.27 4.85 16.74
CA ALA A 18 -3.76 4.58 18.10
C ALA A 18 -3.17 3.30 18.75
N ARG A 19 -2.28 2.57 18.08
CA ARG A 19 -1.68 1.30 18.55
C ARG A 19 -0.15 1.27 18.46
N CYS A 20 0.48 2.29 17.90
CA CYS A 20 1.93 2.37 17.86
C CYS A 20 2.43 2.93 19.19
N GLN A 21 3.46 2.30 19.76
CA GLN A 21 4.26 2.92 20.82
C GLN A 21 5.22 3.88 20.13
N TRP A 22 5.19 5.15 20.55
CA TRP A 22 6.11 6.17 20.05
C TRP A 22 7.42 6.07 20.80
N THR A 23 8.50 6.29 20.09
CA THR A 23 9.82 6.46 20.69
C THR A 23 9.84 7.75 21.51
N ASP A 24 10.61 7.76 22.59
CA ASP A 24 10.63 8.88 23.56
C ASP A 24 11.17 10.20 22.96
N ASP A 25 11.81 10.11 21.79
CA ASP A 25 12.35 11.25 21.02
C ASP A 25 11.28 11.98 20.19
N PHE A 26 10.06 11.44 20.10
CA PHE A 26 8.98 12.14 19.42
C PHE A 26 8.51 13.34 20.26
N PRO A 27 8.53 14.58 19.72
CA PRO A 27 8.10 15.75 20.48
C PRO A 27 6.59 15.68 20.70
N LEU A 28 6.18 15.20 21.87
CA LEU A 28 4.79 15.26 22.29
C LEU A 28 4.39 16.74 22.37
N SER A 29 3.41 17.14 21.56
CA SER A 29 2.81 18.47 21.66
C SER A 29 2.37 18.69 23.10
N THR A 30 2.89 19.74 23.73
CA THR A 30 2.60 20.13 25.12
C THR A 30 1.17 20.61 25.32
N GLU A 31 0.40 20.80 24.25
CA GLU A 31 -1.00 21.16 24.37
C GLU A 31 -1.84 19.91 24.62
N LEU A 32 -2.67 19.98 25.67
CA LEU A 32 -3.64 18.97 26.13
C LEU A 32 -4.67 18.66 25.04
N SER A 33 -4.22 18.04 23.96
CA SER A 33 -5.08 17.55 22.90
C SER A 33 -5.68 16.24 23.39
N THR A 34 -7.00 16.21 23.48
CA THR A 34 -7.77 14.96 23.66
C THR A 34 -7.64 14.02 22.46
N ALA A 35 -6.90 14.42 21.41
CA ALA A 35 -6.60 13.58 20.26
C ALA A 35 -5.68 12.43 20.66
N ARG A 36 -6.02 11.22 20.18
CA ARG A 36 -5.22 10.01 20.38
C ARG A 36 -3.94 9.95 19.54
N ILE A 37 -3.73 10.95 18.68
CA ILE A 37 -2.62 11.00 17.72
C ILE A 37 -1.99 12.39 17.84
N PRO A 38 -0.67 12.48 18.06
CA PRO A 38 0.01 13.76 18.07
C PRO A 38 -0.14 14.51 16.74
N MET A 39 -0.43 15.81 16.80
CA MET A 39 -0.33 16.66 15.61
C MET A 39 1.14 16.76 15.17
N GLY A 40 1.40 16.87 13.87
CA GLY A 40 2.76 16.98 13.34
C GLY A 40 3.49 15.64 13.14
N LEU A 41 2.88 14.52 13.53
CA LEU A 41 3.51 13.19 13.44
C LEU A 41 3.79 12.76 12.00
N VAL A 42 2.88 13.09 11.08
CA VAL A 42 3.03 12.77 9.66
C VAL A 42 4.17 13.59 9.06
N GLU A 43 4.22 14.88 9.38
CA GLU A 43 5.25 15.81 8.93
C GLU A 43 6.62 15.41 9.48
N HIS A 44 6.69 15.01 10.75
CA HIS A 44 7.93 14.53 11.38
C HIS A 44 8.51 13.34 10.62
N PHE A 45 7.71 12.29 10.37
CA PHE A 45 8.21 11.13 9.61
C PHE A 45 8.50 11.45 8.15
N ALA A 46 7.75 12.39 7.55
CA ALA A 46 8.10 12.89 6.23
C ALA A 46 9.51 13.51 6.26
N THR A 47 9.80 14.41 7.19
CA THR A 47 11.14 15.00 7.34
C THR A 47 12.23 13.94 7.60
N CYS A 48 11.96 12.92 8.43
CA CYS A 48 12.90 11.82 8.65
C CYS A 48 13.23 11.06 7.35
N ASN A 49 12.30 10.97 6.40
CA ASN A 49 12.52 10.29 5.13
C ASN A 49 13.29 11.15 4.10
N GLU A 50 13.40 12.47 4.28
CA GLU A 50 13.99 13.37 3.29
C GLU A 50 15.45 13.00 2.95
N GLY A 51 16.28 12.69 3.94
CA GLY A 51 17.67 12.30 3.73
C GLY A 51 17.82 11.03 2.88
N PRO A 52 17.23 9.88 3.31
CA PRO A 52 17.25 8.65 2.53
C PRO A 52 16.62 8.81 1.13
N ILE A 53 15.53 9.58 0.98
CA ILE A 53 14.92 9.86 -0.32
C ILE A 53 15.90 10.62 -1.21
N GLN A 54 16.58 11.63 -0.68
CA GLN A 54 17.55 12.42 -1.42
C GLN A 54 18.74 11.58 -1.88
N GLU A 55 19.27 10.72 -1.01
CA GLU A 55 20.35 9.78 -1.34
C GLU A 55 19.97 8.85 -2.51
N VAL A 56 18.78 8.25 -2.45
CA VAL A 56 18.28 7.41 -3.54
C VAL A 56 18.01 8.24 -4.79
N SER A 57 17.47 9.45 -4.67
CA SER A 57 17.20 10.32 -5.81
C SER A 57 18.48 10.75 -6.52
N ASP A 58 19.55 11.06 -5.77
CA ASP A 58 20.86 11.41 -6.31
C ASP A 58 21.50 10.24 -7.04
N TYR A 59 21.26 9.00 -6.60
CA TYR A 59 21.66 7.80 -7.34
C TYR A 59 20.99 7.69 -8.72
N PHE A 60 19.73 8.10 -8.84
CA PHE A 60 18.99 8.11 -10.12
C PHE A 60 19.24 9.37 -10.96
N ARG A 61 19.89 10.40 -10.41
CA ARG A 61 20.18 11.63 -11.16
C ARG A 61 21.28 11.33 -12.19
N PRO A 62 21.08 11.61 -13.49
CA PRO A 62 22.14 11.48 -14.48
C PRO A 62 23.32 12.30 -13.99
N SER A 63 24.47 11.65 -13.76
CA SER A 63 25.70 12.37 -13.50
C SER A 63 25.93 13.23 -14.74
N HIS A 64 25.86 14.54 -14.60
CA HIS A 64 26.38 15.47 -15.61
C HIS A 64 27.91 15.32 -15.63
N VAL A 65 28.40 14.16 -16.05
CA VAL A 65 29.77 14.01 -16.51
C VAL A 65 29.78 14.79 -17.82
N ASN A 66 30.24 16.04 -17.75
CA ASN A 66 30.52 16.83 -18.94
C ASN A 66 31.50 16.01 -19.80
N PRO A 67 31.12 15.54 -21.00
CA PRO A 67 32.02 14.76 -21.85
C PRO A 67 33.19 15.58 -22.42
N SER A 68 33.37 16.82 -21.99
CA SER A 68 34.15 17.85 -22.66
C SER A 68 35.54 18.13 -22.06
N SER A 69 36.10 17.21 -21.28
CA SER A 69 37.49 17.35 -20.81
C SER A 69 38.26 16.02 -20.83
N VAL A 70 38.06 15.22 -21.88
CA VAL A 70 39.08 14.23 -22.27
C VAL A 70 40.19 15.02 -22.93
N ASP A 71 41.14 15.48 -22.11
CA ASP A 71 42.47 15.86 -22.57
C ASP A 71 43.15 14.55 -23.00
N ASP A 72 43.54 14.45 -24.27
CA ASP A 72 44.12 13.30 -24.97
C ASP A 72 45.50 12.87 -24.42
N THR A 73 45.64 12.68 -23.11
CA THR A 73 46.89 12.20 -22.50
C THR A 73 46.74 10.75 -22.07
N ASP A 74 47.04 9.89 -23.06
CA ASP A 74 47.70 8.58 -22.93
C ASP A 74 48.20 8.28 -21.51
N ASN A 75 47.62 7.27 -20.85
CA ASN A 75 48.33 6.24 -20.08
C ASN A 75 47.37 5.15 -19.58
N ASN A 76 47.19 4.17 -20.46
CA ASN A 76 47.00 2.73 -20.29
C ASN A 76 47.14 2.09 -18.88
N GLU A 77 46.20 2.33 -17.96
CA GLU A 77 45.89 1.41 -16.85
C GLU A 77 44.38 1.13 -16.82
N THR A 78 44.02 -0.12 -17.15
CA THR A 78 42.65 -0.64 -17.15
C THR A 78 42.16 -0.78 -15.72
N ASP A 79 41.52 0.27 -15.20
CA ASP A 79 40.82 0.24 -13.92
C ASP A 79 39.44 -0.42 -14.10
N ASP A 80 39.35 -1.71 -13.77
CA ASP A 80 38.15 -2.55 -13.84
C ASP A 80 36.97 -2.03 -12.97
N THR A 81 37.15 -0.96 -12.20
CA THR A 81 36.12 -0.40 -11.33
C THR A 81 35.09 0.50 -12.03
N ASP A 82 35.31 0.92 -13.28
CA ASP A 82 34.35 1.78 -13.99
C ASP A 82 33.28 0.98 -14.78
N ASP A 83 33.49 -0.33 -14.93
CA ASP A 83 32.62 -1.20 -15.74
C ASP A 83 31.31 -1.57 -15.00
N TRP A 84 31.35 -1.74 -13.67
CA TRP A 84 30.14 -2.08 -12.89
C TRP A 84 29.18 -0.88 -12.75
N VAL A 85 29.70 0.35 -12.60
CA VAL A 85 28.86 1.57 -12.56
C VAL A 85 28.17 1.78 -13.90
N THR A 86 28.88 1.52 -14.99
CA THR A 86 28.37 1.62 -16.36
C THR A 86 27.37 0.50 -16.68
N MET A 87 27.62 -0.73 -16.22
CA MET A 87 26.64 -1.84 -16.29
C MET A 87 25.37 -1.54 -15.50
N ILE A 88 25.47 -0.99 -14.29
CA ILE A 88 24.31 -0.62 -13.48
C ILE A 88 23.51 0.52 -14.12
N ARG A 89 24.16 1.48 -14.77
CA ARG A 89 23.49 2.58 -15.50
C ARG A 89 22.79 2.10 -16.77
N ASN A 90 23.32 1.08 -17.43
CA ASN A 90 22.76 0.50 -18.64
C ASN A 90 21.71 -0.59 -18.37
N ASN A 91 21.75 -1.22 -17.19
CA ASN A 91 20.74 -2.18 -16.76
C ASN A 91 19.57 -1.46 -16.11
N HIS A 92 18.37 -1.91 -16.43
CA HIS A 92 17.08 -1.32 -16.04
C HIS A 92 16.97 -1.13 -14.52
N THR A 93 17.36 0.05 -14.01
CA THR A 93 17.19 0.38 -12.60
C THR A 93 15.72 0.69 -12.37
N GLY A 94 14.98 -0.30 -11.89
CA GLY A 94 13.67 -0.05 -11.32
C GLY A 94 13.77 0.31 -9.83
N LEU A 95 12.68 0.83 -9.28
CA LEU A 95 12.54 1.20 -7.88
C LEU A 95 11.36 0.45 -7.27
N ILE A 96 11.57 -0.14 -6.09
CA ILE A 96 10.50 -0.65 -5.24
C ILE A 96 10.49 0.10 -3.91
N THR A 97 9.32 0.62 -3.53
CA THR A 97 9.11 1.32 -2.26
C THR A 97 8.01 0.63 -1.46
N PHE A 98 8.04 0.83 -0.13
CA PHE A 98 7.11 0.18 0.78
C PHE A 98 6.50 1.20 1.73
N SER A 99 5.21 1.05 2.04
CA SER A 99 4.58 1.73 3.15
C SER A 99 3.56 0.82 3.83
N HIS A 100 3.37 0.98 5.14
CA HIS A 100 2.28 0.27 5.81
C HIS A 100 0.92 0.90 5.45
N PHE A 101 0.88 2.21 5.31
CA PHE A 101 -0.34 2.99 5.12
C PHE A 101 -0.67 3.23 3.64
N LEU A 102 -1.83 3.82 3.37
CA LEU A 102 -2.24 4.13 2.02
C LEU A 102 -1.47 5.38 1.52
N PRO A 103 -0.83 5.37 0.35
CA PRO A 103 -0.10 6.54 -0.13
C PRO A 103 -1.04 7.63 -0.66
N ASN A 104 -2.15 7.26 -1.32
CA ASN A 104 -3.03 8.22 -1.97
C ASN A 104 -4.50 7.76 -1.99
N ARG A 105 -5.40 8.63 -2.41
CA ARG A 105 -6.84 8.35 -2.50
C ARG A 105 -7.16 7.18 -3.44
N GLN A 106 -6.41 6.99 -4.53
CA GLN A 106 -6.60 5.89 -5.46
C GLN A 106 -6.31 4.52 -4.82
N THR A 107 -5.53 4.45 -3.75
CA THR A 107 -5.31 3.21 -2.99
C THR A 107 -6.46 2.84 -2.06
N LEU A 108 -7.47 3.70 -1.90
CA LEU A 108 -8.68 3.35 -1.18
C LEU A 108 -9.39 2.18 -1.89
N PRO A 109 -9.88 1.17 -1.16
CA PRO A 109 -10.46 -0.03 -1.77
C PRO A 109 -11.54 0.24 -2.79
N ASP A 110 -12.37 1.26 -2.52
CA ASP A 110 -13.55 1.57 -3.31
C ASP A 110 -13.31 2.69 -4.33
N TRP A 111 -12.05 3.12 -4.49
CA TRP A 111 -11.65 4.04 -5.56
C TRP A 111 -11.55 3.28 -6.87
N LYS A 112 -12.58 3.43 -7.70
CA LYS A 112 -12.79 2.66 -8.95
C LYS A 112 -12.15 3.33 -10.16
N ASP A 113 -12.31 4.65 -10.22
CA ASP A 113 -11.86 5.48 -11.32
C ASP A 113 -10.59 6.20 -10.88
N LEU A 114 -9.45 5.73 -11.38
CA LEU A 114 -8.14 6.25 -10.98
C LEU A 114 -7.95 7.74 -11.36
N ASP A 115 -8.62 8.17 -12.43
CA ASP A 115 -8.53 9.52 -12.98
C ASP A 115 -9.51 10.49 -12.31
N SER A 116 -10.59 9.97 -11.73
CA SER A 116 -11.50 10.78 -10.93
C SER A 116 -10.76 11.46 -9.78
N GLU A 117 -11.15 12.71 -9.52
CA GLU A 117 -10.76 13.43 -8.31
C GLU A 117 -11.81 13.38 -7.20
N THR A 118 -13.02 12.98 -7.58
CA THR A 118 -14.19 13.03 -6.71
C THR A 118 -14.44 11.67 -6.12
N PHE A 119 -14.42 11.60 -4.79
CA PHE A 119 -14.78 10.39 -4.08
C PHE A 119 -16.31 10.25 -3.98
N LEU A 120 -16.86 9.26 -4.67
CA LEU A 120 -18.30 8.99 -4.65
C LEU A 120 -18.71 8.26 -3.36
N ARG A 121 -18.82 9.02 -2.27
CA ARG A 121 -19.13 8.51 -0.92
C ARG A 121 -20.36 7.60 -0.85
N LYS A 122 -21.41 7.92 -1.60
CA LYS A 122 -22.63 7.10 -1.60
C LYS A 122 -22.38 5.70 -2.17
N GLU A 123 -21.48 5.59 -3.14
CA GLU A 123 -21.02 4.30 -3.67
C GLU A 123 -20.03 3.63 -2.74
N TRP A 124 -19.19 4.41 -2.05
CA TRP A 124 -18.25 3.92 -1.04
C TRP A 124 -18.95 3.16 0.09
N LEU A 125 -20.03 3.74 0.62
CA LEU A 125 -20.82 3.12 1.68
C LEU A 125 -21.70 1.96 1.20
N ASP A 126 -21.75 1.71 -0.12
CA ASP A 126 -22.54 0.62 -0.72
C ASP A 126 -21.82 -0.73 -0.74
N HIS A 127 -20.68 -0.85 -0.06
CA HIS A 127 -20.14 -2.14 0.32
C HIS A 127 -21.21 -2.97 1.05
N GLY A 128 -21.47 -4.20 0.59
CA GLY A 128 -22.55 -5.09 1.04
C GLY A 128 -22.50 -5.54 2.51
N ALA A 129 -21.71 -4.88 3.35
CA ALA A 129 -21.64 -5.16 4.76
C ALA A 129 -21.25 -3.89 5.55
N PRO A 130 -22.14 -2.90 5.74
CA PRO A 130 -21.83 -1.65 6.44
C PRO A 130 -21.31 -1.85 7.89
N GLU A 131 -21.62 -2.99 8.53
CA GLU A 131 -21.11 -3.35 9.88
C GLU A 131 -19.79 -4.16 9.86
N ILE A 132 -19.33 -4.58 8.67
CA ILE A 132 -18.12 -5.40 8.46
C ILE A 132 -17.09 -4.64 7.62
N SER A 133 -17.56 -3.65 6.86
CA SER A 133 -16.75 -2.57 6.33
C SER A 133 -15.84 -2.12 7.45
N ALA A 134 -14.55 -2.10 7.14
CA ALA A 134 -13.55 -1.86 8.16
C ALA A 134 -13.91 -0.56 8.88
N LYS A 135 -13.32 -0.38 10.05
CA LYS A 135 -13.21 0.92 10.68
C LYS A 135 -12.29 1.79 9.80
N PHE A 136 -12.65 1.99 8.53
CA PHE A 136 -11.92 2.66 7.46
C PHE A 136 -11.74 4.14 7.75
N ALA A 137 -12.60 4.69 8.60
CA ALA A 137 -12.38 5.98 9.24
C ALA A 137 -11.10 6.09 10.08
N LYS A 138 -10.36 4.99 10.29
CA LYS A 138 -9.02 4.99 10.86
C LYS A 138 -7.92 4.78 9.83
N VAL A 139 -8.27 4.30 8.64
CA VAL A 139 -7.38 3.97 7.53
C VAL A 139 -7.05 5.28 6.81
N ALA A 140 -6.35 6.16 7.49
CA ALA A 140 -5.86 7.39 6.91
C ALA A 140 -4.43 7.13 6.43
N GLY A 141 -4.21 7.41 5.16
CA GLY A 141 -2.90 7.40 4.52
C GLY A 141 -2.49 8.83 4.17
N SER A 142 -1.23 9.17 4.00
CA SER A 142 -0.85 10.58 3.81
C SER A 142 -0.52 10.92 2.36
N LYS A 143 -1.04 12.03 1.83
CA LYS A 143 -0.61 12.58 0.54
C LYS A 143 0.91 12.81 0.51
N LEU A 144 1.52 13.13 1.66
CA LEU A 144 2.97 13.28 1.79
C LEU A 144 3.71 11.99 1.44
N ILE A 145 3.15 10.81 1.74
CA ILE A 145 3.75 9.53 1.33
C ILE A 145 3.79 9.44 -0.20
N ASP A 146 2.68 9.73 -0.88
CA ASP A 146 2.64 9.73 -2.35
C ASP A 146 3.58 10.78 -2.97
N GLU A 147 3.63 11.98 -2.39
CA GLU A 147 4.55 13.04 -2.82
C GLU A 147 6.00 12.57 -2.68
N GLN A 148 6.38 12.02 -1.53
CA GLN A 148 7.72 11.48 -1.28
C GLN A 148 8.09 10.35 -2.23
N ILE A 149 7.19 9.41 -2.46
CA ILE A 149 7.41 8.32 -3.43
C ILE A 149 7.70 8.92 -4.82
N ARG A 150 6.90 9.91 -5.24
CA ARG A 150 7.03 10.54 -6.56
C ARG A 150 8.28 11.38 -6.71
N THR A 151 8.86 11.91 -5.63
CA THR A 151 10.10 12.69 -5.69
C THR A 151 11.36 11.84 -5.83
N ILE A 152 11.30 10.54 -5.56
CA ILE A 152 12.50 9.69 -5.64
C ILE A 152 13.03 9.63 -7.08
N LEU A 153 12.15 9.42 -8.07
CA LEU A 153 12.54 9.37 -9.47
C LEU A 153 12.33 10.73 -10.16
N PRO A 154 13.35 11.28 -10.85
CA PRO A 154 13.24 12.52 -11.60
C PRO A 154 12.09 12.51 -12.60
N SER A 155 11.20 13.52 -12.54
CA SER A 155 10.07 13.62 -13.47
C SER A 155 10.51 13.72 -14.94
N THR A 156 11.72 14.20 -15.20
CA THR A 156 12.33 14.30 -16.54
C THR A 156 12.57 12.94 -17.21
N LEU A 157 12.66 11.86 -16.44
CA LEU A 157 12.80 10.49 -16.97
C LEU A 157 11.45 9.86 -17.35
N SER A 158 10.34 10.45 -16.87
CA SER A 158 8.99 9.92 -17.07
C SER A 158 8.23 10.52 -18.26
N SER A 159 8.77 11.59 -18.86
CA SER A 159 8.08 12.42 -19.87
C SER A 159 8.84 12.57 -21.19
N SER A 160 9.83 11.72 -21.48
CA SER A 160 10.39 11.57 -22.83
C SER A 160 9.42 10.83 -23.75
N SER A 161 8.26 11.44 -24.00
CA SER A 161 7.31 11.05 -25.04
C SER A 161 7.84 11.44 -26.43
N SER A 162 9.05 11.01 -26.77
CA SER A 162 9.54 11.02 -28.15
C SER A 162 8.93 9.81 -28.84
N SER A 163 8.08 10.09 -29.82
CA SER A 163 7.24 9.19 -30.62
C SER A 163 7.97 8.11 -31.44
N ASP A 164 9.26 7.91 -31.22
CA ASP A 164 10.04 6.92 -31.96
C ASP A 164 9.92 5.55 -31.31
N SER A 165 9.43 4.62 -32.12
CA SER A 165 8.77 3.36 -31.75
C SER A 165 9.72 2.26 -31.25
N GLN A 166 10.87 2.63 -30.70
CA GLN A 166 11.78 1.68 -30.08
C GLN A 166 11.64 1.81 -28.57
N GLN A 167 10.76 0.98 -28.01
CA GLN A 167 10.73 0.51 -26.62
C GLN A 167 11.61 1.30 -25.65
N GLN A 168 11.29 2.58 -25.39
CA GLN A 168 11.88 3.26 -24.26
C GLN A 168 11.37 2.53 -23.04
N GLN A 169 12.24 1.70 -22.46
CA GLN A 169 11.98 0.95 -21.26
C GLN A 169 11.77 1.96 -20.14
N GLN A 170 10.50 2.25 -19.89
CA GLN A 170 10.07 3.12 -18.83
C GLN A 170 10.63 2.57 -17.51
N GLN A 171 11.37 3.41 -16.76
CA GLN A 171 11.82 3.04 -15.43
C GLN A 171 10.64 2.52 -14.61
N GLN A 172 10.80 1.32 -14.06
CA GLN A 172 9.71 0.62 -13.39
C GLN A 172 9.68 1.03 -11.92
N HIS A 173 8.62 1.71 -11.50
CA HIS A 173 8.41 2.07 -10.10
C HIS A 173 7.21 1.30 -9.53
N VAL A 174 7.48 0.45 -8.54
CA VAL A 174 6.48 -0.28 -7.77
C VAL A 174 6.39 0.27 -6.36
N HIS A 175 5.18 0.54 -5.89
CA HIS A 175 4.93 0.85 -4.49
C HIS A 175 4.05 -0.22 -3.85
N VAL A 176 4.58 -0.90 -2.84
CA VAL A 176 3.83 -1.88 -2.05
C VAL A 176 3.26 -1.19 -0.82
N PHE A 177 1.95 -1.24 -0.66
CA PHE A 177 1.25 -0.63 0.47
C PHE A 177 0.41 -1.64 1.24
N GLY A 178 -0.10 -1.24 2.40
CA GLY A 178 -0.79 -2.13 3.34
C GLY A 178 -2.10 -1.59 3.90
N HIS A 179 -2.42 -2.09 5.10
CA HIS A 179 -3.42 -1.56 6.04
C HIS A 179 -4.90 -1.67 5.64
N SER A 180 -5.27 -1.58 4.36
CA SER A 180 -6.68 -1.59 3.94
C SER A 180 -7.35 -2.96 4.03
N HIS A 181 -6.58 -4.05 4.13
CA HIS A 181 -7.08 -5.44 4.00
C HIS A 181 -7.92 -5.70 2.73
N ARG A 182 -7.67 -4.93 1.66
CA ARG A 182 -8.36 -5.05 0.38
C ARG A 182 -7.35 -5.14 -0.76
N PRO A 183 -7.27 -6.28 -1.48
CA PRO A 183 -6.32 -6.43 -2.56
C PRO A 183 -6.53 -5.38 -3.62
N LYS A 184 -5.43 -4.74 -4.04
CA LYS A 184 -5.38 -3.84 -5.20
C LYS A 184 -4.05 -4.01 -5.92
N ASP A 185 -4.07 -3.88 -7.24
CA ASP A 185 -2.89 -3.89 -8.11
C ASP A 185 -3.19 -3.02 -9.32
N PHE A 186 -2.62 -1.83 -9.39
CA PHE A 186 -2.94 -0.87 -10.45
C PHE A 186 -1.80 0.09 -10.76
N VAL A 187 -1.80 0.65 -11.96
CA VAL A 187 -0.83 1.69 -12.36
C VAL A 187 -1.51 3.05 -12.26
N TYR A 188 -0.89 3.99 -11.56
CA TYR A 188 -1.38 5.36 -11.46
C TYR A 188 -0.22 6.36 -11.61
N LYS A 189 -0.28 7.16 -12.68
CA LYS A 189 0.74 8.18 -13.02
C LYS A 189 2.16 7.59 -12.99
N GLY A 190 2.37 6.51 -13.75
CA GLY A 190 3.67 5.86 -13.92
C GLY A 190 4.15 4.97 -12.76
N ILE A 191 3.40 4.87 -11.66
CA ILE A 191 3.76 4.03 -10.51
C ILE A 191 2.75 2.89 -10.38
N ARG A 192 3.22 1.65 -10.24
CA ARG A 192 2.39 0.49 -9.93
C ARG A 192 2.20 0.37 -8.42
N TYR A 193 0.96 0.52 -7.95
CA TYR A 193 0.59 0.34 -6.55
C TYR A 193 0.07 -1.08 -6.33
N VAL A 194 0.69 -1.80 -5.41
CA VAL A 194 0.32 -3.18 -5.10
C VAL A 194 0.02 -3.33 -3.62
N HIS A 195 -1.09 -4.00 -3.33
CA HIS A 195 -1.46 -4.45 -2.01
C HIS A 195 -2.06 -5.84 -2.12
N ASN A 196 -1.36 -6.83 -1.56
CA ASN A 196 -1.79 -8.23 -1.55
C ASN A 196 -1.95 -8.73 -0.10
N PRO A 197 -3.03 -8.34 0.60
CA PRO A 197 -3.22 -8.70 2.00
C PRO A 197 -3.66 -10.16 2.15
N LEU A 198 -3.07 -10.85 3.14
CA LEU A 198 -3.55 -12.18 3.56
C LEU A 198 -5.01 -12.16 4.05
N GLY A 199 -5.43 -11.02 4.58
CA GLY A 199 -6.70 -10.83 5.27
C GLY A 199 -6.86 -11.69 6.54
N LYS A 200 -7.87 -11.39 7.32
CA LYS A 200 -8.29 -12.18 8.46
C LYS A 200 -9.03 -13.43 7.98
N PRO A 201 -9.07 -14.53 8.77
CA PRO A 201 -9.85 -15.72 8.41
C PRO A 201 -11.29 -15.38 8.02
N ARG A 202 -11.93 -14.47 8.78
CA ARG A 202 -13.28 -14.00 8.47
C ARG A 202 -13.37 -13.26 7.11
N GLU A 203 -12.37 -12.46 6.76
CA GLU A 203 -12.33 -11.73 5.48
C GLU A 203 -12.19 -12.70 4.31
N ARG A 204 -11.36 -13.74 4.45
CA ARG A 204 -11.25 -14.85 3.49
C ARG A 204 -12.53 -15.66 3.36
N GLU A 205 -13.15 -16.04 4.48
CA GLU A 205 -14.43 -16.78 4.50
C GLU A 205 -15.56 -15.99 3.81
N MET A 206 -15.48 -14.65 3.79
CA MET A 206 -16.46 -13.80 3.10
C MET A 206 -16.06 -13.45 1.66
N SER A 207 -14.93 -13.96 1.16
CA SER A 207 -14.36 -13.64 -0.16
C SER A 207 -14.08 -12.14 -0.38
N MET A 208 -13.76 -11.42 0.70
CA MET A 208 -13.33 -10.01 0.62
C MET A 208 -11.88 -9.86 0.16
N VAL A 209 -11.10 -10.90 0.37
CA VAL A 209 -9.76 -11.12 -0.17
C VAL A 209 -9.74 -12.52 -0.78
N SER A 210 -8.67 -12.88 -1.50
CA SER A 210 -8.56 -14.24 -2.01
C SER A 210 -8.62 -15.28 -0.89
N PRO A 211 -9.53 -16.27 -0.95
CA PRO A 211 -9.56 -17.35 0.03
C PRO A 211 -8.30 -18.21 -0.03
N ASN A 212 -7.64 -18.24 -1.20
CA ASN A 212 -6.40 -18.94 -1.49
C ASN A 212 -5.25 -17.95 -1.75
N VAL A 213 -5.21 -16.86 -0.97
CA VAL A 213 -4.13 -15.86 -1.07
C VAL A 213 -2.77 -16.54 -0.93
N THR A 214 -1.86 -16.20 -1.84
CA THR A 214 -0.49 -16.69 -1.88
C THR A 214 0.48 -15.51 -2.03
N PHE A 215 1.76 -15.76 -1.86
CA PHE A 215 2.80 -14.78 -2.16
C PHE A 215 2.76 -14.42 -3.64
N GLN A 216 2.83 -13.12 -3.93
CA GLN A 216 2.91 -12.58 -5.27
C GLN A 216 4.36 -12.14 -5.51
N LEU A 217 4.98 -12.63 -6.58
CA LEU A 217 6.29 -12.15 -7.00
C LEU A 217 6.12 -10.78 -7.67
N LEU A 218 6.74 -9.74 -7.10
CA LEU A 218 6.69 -8.37 -7.60
C LEU A 218 8.04 -7.88 -8.12
N TRP A 219 9.12 -8.49 -7.63
CA TRP A 219 10.48 -8.10 -7.90
C TRP A 219 11.36 -9.33 -8.04
N ASP A 220 12.11 -9.39 -9.13
CA ASP A 220 13.04 -10.44 -9.50
C ASP A 220 14.43 -9.82 -9.68
N CYS A 221 15.32 -10.12 -8.72
CA CYS A 221 16.67 -9.59 -8.70
C CYS A 221 17.59 -10.21 -9.76
N ASP A 222 17.24 -11.38 -10.31
CA ASP A 222 18.09 -12.11 -11.24
C ASP A 222 17.86 -11.70 -12.70
N ASN A 223 16.67 -11.19 -13.01
CA ASN A 223 16.26 -10.80 -14.37
C ASN A 223 16.26 -9.29 -14.57
N SER A 224 15.10 -8.64 -14.40
CA SER A 224 14.87 -7.24 -14.82
C SER A 224 14.29 -6.35 -13.72
N GLY A 225 14.30 -6.80 -12.46
CA GLY A 225 13.62 -6.11 -11.37
C GLY A 225 12.12 -6.38 -11.40
N HIS A 226 11.30 -5.39 -11.76
CA HIS A 226 9.86 -5.53 -11.57
C HIS A 226 9.24 -6.61 -12.47
N VAL A 227 8.39 -7.43 -11.84
CA VAL A 227 7.61 -8.48 -12.49
C VAL A 227 6.22 -7.93 -12.80
N PRO A 228 5.84 -7.73 -14.07
CA PRO A 228 4.56 -7.13 -14.44
C PRO A 228 3.38 -7.95 -13.92
N SER A 229 2.28 -7.27 -13.59
CA SER A 229 1.04 -7.98 -13.26
C SER A 229 0.44 -8.59 -14.52
N GLU A 230 -0.07 -9.83 -14.42
CA GLU A 230 -0.92 -10.41 -15.45
C GLU A 230 -2.29 -9.70 -15.52
N GLU A 231 -2.77 -9.19 -14.38
CA GLU A 231 -4.08 -8.55 -14.27
C GLU A 231 -4.03 -7.35 -13.30
N GLN A 232 -4.67 -6.25 -13.69
CA GLN A 232 -4.91 -5.13 -12.76
C GLN A 232 -6.13 -5.44 -11.91
N VAL A 233 -6.00 -5.25 -10.61
CA VAL A 233 -7.08 -5.45 -9.64
C VAL A 233 -7.39 -4.12 -9.00
N ILE A 234 -8.49 -3.49 -9.43
CA ILE A 234 -8.94 -2.24 -8.81
C ILE A 234 -9.85 -2.56 -7.63
N ARG A 235 -10.73 -3.56 -7.78
CA ARG A 235 -11.69 -3.97 -6.77
C ARG A 235 -11.86 -5.48 -6.77
N TYR A 236 -10.98 -6.15 -6.02
CA TYR A 236 -11.01 -7.60 -5.89
C TYR A 236 -12.40 -8.17 -5.57
N TRP A 237 -13.11 -7.52 -4.65
CA TRP A 237 -14.43 -7.98 -4.20
C TRP A 237 -15.46 -7.97 -5.34
N GLU A 238 -15.56 -6.90 -6.10
CA GLU A 238 -16.47 -6.79 -7.23
C GLU A 238 -16.04 -7.63 -8.42
N GLU A 239 -14.73 -7.69 -8.69
CA GLU A 239 -14.17 -8.37 -9.86
C GLU A 239 -14.09 -9.88 -9.66
N LYS A 240 -13.74 -10.34 -8.45
CA LYS A 240 -13.43 -11.74 -8.14
C LYS A 240 -14.27 -12.31 -6.99
N GLY A 241 -14.72 -11.49 -6.04
CA GLY A 241 -15.54 -11.93 -4.90
C GLY A 241 -17.02 -12.19 -5.23
N GLY A 242 -17.48 -11.84 -6.44
CA GLY A 242 -18.86 -12.04 -6.89
C GLY A 242 -19.79 -10.85 -6.65
N GLY A 243 -19.26 -9.70 -6.21
CA GLY A 243 -20.00 -8.45 -6.11
C GLY A 243 -21.13 -8.45 -5.08
N ARG A 244 -21.66 -7.26 -4.75
CA ARG A 244 -22.42 -6.94 -3.49
C ARG A 244 -23.34 -8.05 -2.95
N LYS A 245 -24.13 -8.68 -3.82
CA LYS A 245 -25.08 -9.76 -3.46
C LYS A 245 -24.38 -10.96 -2.83
N ALA A 246 -23.26 -11.41 -3.41
CA ALA A 246 -22.50 -12.54 -2.88
C ALA A 246 -21.90 -12.24 -1.50
N LEU A 247 -21.52 -10.99 -1.19
CA LEU A 247 -20.95 -10.64 0.12
C LEU A 247 -22.03 -10.65 1.18
N ILE A 248 -23.21 -10.12 0.86
CA ILE A 248 -24.36 -10.17 1.76
C ILE A 248 -24.70 -11.64 2.07
N GLN A 249 -24.74 -12.48 1.05
CA GLN A 249 -24.99 -13.91 1.19
C GLN A 249 -23.90 -14.60 2.04
N ASN A 250 -22.62 -14.38 1.72
CA ASN A 250 -21.49 -14.94 2.47
C ASN A 250 -21.46 -14.47 3.91
N ALA A 251 -21.73 -13.18 4.16
CA ALA A 251 -21.83 -12.62 5.50
C ALA A 251 -22.97 -13.25 6.30
N TRP A 252 -24.12 -13.48 5.68
CA TRP A 252 -25.25 -14.17 6.30
C TRP A 252 -24.92 -15.64 6.62
N LEU A 253 -24.31 -16.37 5.68
CA LEU A 253 -23.87 -17.75 5.86
C LEU A 253 -22.86 -17.85 7.01
N HIS A 254 -21.86 -16.96 7.02
CA HIS A 254 -20.86 -16.87 8.08
C HIS A 254 -21.49 -16.59 9.45
N ARG A 255 -22.41 -15.61 9.56
CA ARG A 255 -23.14 -15.30 10.80
C ARG A 255 -23.91 -16.52 11.31
N THR A 256 -24.58 -17.23 10.41
CA THR A 256 -25.36 -18.43 10.72
C THR A 256 -24.45 -19.57 11.20
N ALA A 257 -23.34 -19.83 10.49
CA ALA A 257 -22.35 -20.83 10.88
C ALA A 257 -21.75 -20.53 12.26
N ARG A 258 -21.38 -19.27 12.52
CA ARG A 258 -20.86 -18.83 13.83
C ARG A 258 -21.87 -19.04 14.96
N ARG A 259 -23.14 -18.71 14.74
CA ARG A 259 -24.23 -18.96 15.72
C ARG A 259 -24.37 -20.46 16.01
N LYS A 260 -24.33 -21.31 14.98
CA LYS A 260 -24.37 -22.78 15.14
C LYS A 260 -23.15 -23.29 15.94
N ARG A 261 -21.93 -22.84 15.62
CA ARG A 261 -20.70 -23.20 16.37
C ARG A 261 -20.77 -22.76 17.84
N ALA A 262 -21.26 -21.56 18.12
CA ALA A 262 -21.41 -21.05 19.49
C ALA A 262 -22.42 -21.88 20.30
N LYS A 263 -23.57 -22.24 19.70
CA LYS A 263 -24.56 -23.13 20.34
C LYS A 263 -23.97 -24.50 20.66
N ARG A 264 -23.23 -25.11 19.73
CA ARG A 264 -22.55 -26.39 19.96
C ARG A 264 -21.50 -26.30 21.06
N ARG A 265 -20.69 -25.24 21.08
CA ARG A 265 -19.68 -25.02 22.13
C ARG A 265 -20.33 -24.87 23.50
N LYS A 266 -21.43 -24.12 23.59
CA LYS A 266 -22.20 -23.98 24.84
C LYS A 266 -22.75 -25.33 25.29
N ALA A 267 -23.43 -26.07 24.42
CA ALA A 267 -23.98 -27.38 24.74
C ALA A 267 -22.91 -28.38 25.23
N ARG A 268 -21.71 -28.34 24.64
CA ARG A 268 -20.57 -29.16 25.08
C ARG A 268 -20.10 -28.78 26.49
N LEU A 269 -20.02 -27.48 26.78
CA LEU A 269 -19.62 -26.98 28.09
C LEU A 269 -20.66 -27.34 29.17
N ASP A 270 -21.94 -27.12 28.87
CA ASP A 270 -23.05 -27.47 29.77
C ASP A 270 -23.06 -28.98 30.09
N TYR A 271 -22.76 -29.82 29.09
CA TYR A 271 -22.61 -31.26 29.29
C TYR A 271 -21.42 -31.62 30.18
N GLN A 272 -20.25 -30.99 29.99
CA GLN A 272 -19.07 -31.24 30.82
C GLN A 272 -19.33 -30.89 32.29
N ILE A 273 -19.91 -29.71 32.55
CA ILE A 273 -20.29 -29.27 33.90
C ILE A 273 -21.26 -30.28 34.54
N SER A 274 -22.23 -30.78 33.78
CA SER A 274 -23.19 -31.78 34.28
C SER A 274 -22.57 -33.15 34.55
N GLN A 275 -21.43 -33.50 33.95
CA GLN A 275 -20.72 -34.75 34.28
C GLN A 275 -19.87 -34.57 35.54
N GLU A 276 -19.19 -33.44 35.68
CA GLU A 276 -18.37 -33.12 36.86
C GLU A 276 -19.24 -33.06 38.13
N SER A 277 -20.44 -32.46 38.05
CA SER A 277 -21.36 -32.37 39.19
C SER A 277 -21.98 -33.70 39.64
N LYS A 278 -21.71 -34.82 38.95
CA LYS A 278 -22.20 -36.16 39.33
C LYS A 278 -21.15 -36.99 40.07
N VAL A 279 -19.92 -36.50 40.15
CA VAL A 279 -18.78 -37.19 40.77
C VAL A 279 -18.57 -36.75 42.23
N ASP A 280 -19.21 -35.65 42.64
CA ASP A 280 -19.28 -35.13 44.02
C ASP A 280 -20.58 -35.56 44.73
#